data_AF-A0AAW2GRX3-F1
#
_entry.id   AF-A0AAW2GRX3-F1
#
_cell.length_a   1.000
_cell.length_b   1.000
_cell.length_c   1.000
_cell.angle_alpha   90.00
_cell.angle_beta   90.00
_cell.angle_gamma   90.00
#
_symmetry.space_group_name_H-M   'P 1'
#
loop_
_entity.id
_entity.type
_entity.pdbx_description
1 polymer ?
#
loop_
_entity_poly.entity_id
_entity_poly.type
_entity_poly.pdbx_seq_one_letter_code
_entity_poly.pdbx_strand_id
1 'polypeptide(L)'
;MTCVGSAEIGGFCEKNNDCITPNSACDKKQQKCTCAKNHYESNRACLAGIDAKCTSDENCAPDNTICISDTCSCKSNYVPESINSCIPVSSFGESCLLDTQCSAVTLGAICASTENNTDIIESSTEKVFKMCTCAKEDYYKFGRCLKIKYLGEACTNLGECYECCNGNRMVCKSGKCACNWGYMPHKSNASVCVEHPESSKFFLRGK
;
A
#
# COMPACT_ATOMS: atom_id res chain seq x y z
N MET A 1 -15.27 37.84 -32.96
CA MET A 1 -15.88 37.26 -31.75
C MET A 1 -16.57 35.98 -32.16
N THR A 2 -15.94 34.84 -31.92
CA THR A 2 -16.56 33.53 -32.08
C THR A 2 -17.29 33.21 -30.78
N CYS A 3 -18.62 33.07 -30.84
CA CYS A 3 -19.38 32.63 -29.68
C CYS A 3 -19.06 31.16 -29.41
N VAL A 4 -18.37 30.88 -28.32
CA VAL A 4 -18.27 29.51 -27.80
C VAL A 4 -19.64 29.15 -27.27
N GLY A 5 -20.35 28.30 -28.02
CA GLY A 5 -21.64 27.77 -27.59
C GLY A 5 -21.48 26.79 -26.44
N SER A 6 -22.57 26.57 -25.72
CA SER A 6 -22.71 25.52 -24.72
C SER A 6 -22.35 24.15 -25.30
N ALA A 7 -21.39 23.46 -24.66
CA ALA A 7 -20.75 22.25 -25.19
C ALA A 7 -20.92 21.03 -24.27
N GLU A 8 -21.06 19.85 -24.87
CA GLU A 8 -21.00 18.56 -24.17
C GLU A 8 -19.55 18.12 -23.91
N ILE A 9 -19.37 16.98 -23.23
CA ILE A 9 -18.05 16.35 -23.05
C ILE A 9 -17.32 16.19 -24.39
N GLY A 10 -16.04 16.56 -24.40
CA GLY A 10 -15.18 16.58 -25.59
C GLY A 10 -15.36 17.80 -26.49
N GLY A 11 -16.40 18.62 -26.27
CA GLY A 11 -16.63 19.87 -26.98
C GLY A 11 -15.67 20.98 -26.50
N PHE A 12 -15.45 21.98 -27.36
CA PHE A 12 -14.54 23.09 -27.07
C PHE A 12 -15.09 24.00 -25.97
N CYS A 13 -14.23 24.48 -25.09
CA CYS A 13 -14.58 25.40 -24.01
C CYS A 13 -13.44 26.37 -23.67
N GLU A 14 -13.80 27.50 -23.07
CA GLU A 14 -12.85 28.45 -22.48
C GLU A 14 -12.98 28.51 -20.95
N LYS A 15 -14.18 28.26 -20.42
CA LYS A 15 -14.53 28.34 -19.00
C LYS A 15 -15.49 27.21 -18.64
N ASN A 16 -15.52 26.84 -17.35
CA ASN A 16 -16.34 25.72 -16.87
C ASN A 16 -17.84 25.87 -17.22
N ASN A 17 -18.36 27.09 -17.23
CA ASN A 17 -19.76 27.36 -17.55
C ASN A 17 -20.12 27.11 -19.02
N ASP A 18 -19.13 26.94 -19.90
CA ASP A 18 -19.37 26.57 -21.30
C ASP A 18 -19.81 25.09 -21.39
N CYS A 19 -19.50 24.28 -20.37
CA CYS A 19 -19.81 22.87 -20.34
C CYS A 19 -21.20 22.61 -19.73
N ILE A 20 -22.11 22.02 -20.52
CA ILE A 20 -23.50 21.79 -20.08
C ILE A 20 -23.67 20.55 -19.22
N THR A 21 -22.77 19.57 -19.38
CA THR A 21 -22.87 18.29 -18.70
C THR A 21 -22.69 18.51 -17.19
N PRO A 22 -23.59 18.02 -16.34
CA PRO A 22 -23.42 18.11 -14.89
C PRO A 22 -22.08 17.49 -14.46
N ASN A 23 -21.44 18.09 -13.46
CA ASN A 23 -20.13 17.65 -12.96
C ASN A 23 -19.01 17.63 -14.03
N SER A 24 -19.15 18.44 -15.08
CA SER A 24 -18.08 18.69 -16.05
C SER A 24 -17.37 20.02 -15.77
N ALA A 25 -16.14 20.14 -16.26
CA ALA A 25 -15.32 21.33 -16.17
C ALA A 25 -14.51 21.51 -17.46
N CYS A 26 -14.05 22.73 -17.72
CA CYS A 26 -13.22 22.99 -18.86
C CYS A 26 -11.76 22.66 -18.54
N ASP A 27 -11.19 21.65 -19.21
CA ASP A 27 -9.76 21.37 -19.13
C ASP A 27 -9.01 22.45 -19.90
N LYS A 28 -8.38 23.37 -19.16
CA LYS A 28 -7.63 24.50 -19.74
C LYS A 28 -6.46 24.08 -20.64
N LYS A 29 -5.92 22.86 -20.48
CA LYS A 29 -4.82 22.36 -21.32
C LYS A 29 -5.34 21.85 -22.66
N GLN A 30 -6.48 21.16 -22.65
CA GLN A 30 -7.09 20.58 -23.85
C GLN A 30 -8.07 21.54 -24.54
N GLN A 31 -8.49 22.59 -23.84
CA GLN A 31 -9.60 23.47 -24.19
C GLN A 31 -10.88 22.69 -24.54
N LYS A 32 -11.15 21.63 -23.76
CA LYS A 32 -12.30 20.76 -23.94
C LYS A 32 -13.03 20.49 -22.63
N CYS A 33 -14.34 20.32 -22.70
CA CYS A 33 -15.14 19.89 -21.57
C CYS A 33 -14.78 18.45 -21.21
N THR A 34 -14.36 18.25 -19.96
CA THR A 34 -14.05 16.94 -19.38
C THR A 34 -14.75 16.80 -18.04
N CYS A 35 -14.76 15.61 -17.46
CA CYS A 35 -15.33 15.46 -16.12
C CYS A 35 -14.51 16.21 -15.08
N ALA A 36 -15.21 16.85 -14.15
CA ALA A 36 -14.60 17.56 -13.05
C ALA A 36 -13.81 16.60 -12.15
N LYS A 37 -13.01 17.16 -11.25
CA LYS A 37 -12.22 16.38 -10.30
C LYS A 37 -13.10 15.37 -9.55
N ASN A 38 -12.58 14.15 -9.37
CA ASN A 38 -13.25 13.01 -8.72
C ASN A 38 -14.50 12.50 -9.47
N HIS A 39 -14.74 12.94 -10.71
CA HIS A 39 -15.75 12.39 -11.59
C HIS A 39 -15.11 11.73 -12.80
N TYR A 40 -15.77 10.72 -13.36
CA TYR A 40 -15.32 10.01 -14.56
C TYR A 40 -16.40 9.96 -15.62
N GLU A 41 -15.97 9.90 -16.88
CA GLU A 41 -16.88 9.84 -18.00
C GLU A 41 -17.44 8.41 -18.15
N SER A 42 -18.76 8.30 -18.21
CA SER A 42 -19.46 7.07 -18.59
C SER A 42 -20.73 7.42 -19.35
N ASN A 43 -20.91 6.85 -20.54
CA ASN A 43 -22.05 7.14 -21.42
C ASN A 43 -22.30 8.64 -21.66
N ARG A 44 -21.23 9.43 -21.89
CA ARG A 44 -21.25 10.91 -22.04
C ARG A 44 -21.78 11.70 -20.83
N ALA A 45 -21.92 11.05 -19.67
CA ALA A 45 -22.20 11.70 -18.40
C ALA A 45 -20.98 11.65 -17.49
N CYS A 46 -20.89 12.60 -16.56
CA CYS A 46 -19.85 12.60 -15.53
C CYS A 46 -20.42 12.03 -14.23
N LEU A 47 -20.04 10.80 -13.94
CA LEU A 47 -20.47 10.07 -12.77
C LEU A 47 -19.51 10.33 -11.61
N ALA A 48 -20.06 10.38 -10.40
CA ALA A 48 -19.28 10.54 -9.17
C ALA A 48 -18.44 9.28 -8.93
N GLY A 49 -17.12 9.43 -8.97
CA GLY A 49 -16.17 8.37 -8.70
C GLY A 49 -15.70 8.37 -7.25
N ILE A 50 -14.58 7.72 -6.99
CA ILE A 50 -13.91 7.72 -5.69
C ILE A 50 -13.48 9.16 -5.33
N ASP A 51 -13.62 9.52 -4.06
CA ASP A 51 -13.44 10.87 -3.48
C ASP A 51 -14.44 11.93 -3.98
N ALA A 52 -15.44 11.56 -4.78
CA ALA A 52 -16.52 12.48 -5.14
C ALA A 52 -17.40 12.79 -3.93
N LYS A 53 -18.02 13.97 -3.90
CA LYS A 53 -18.98 14.31 -2.85
C LYS A 53 -20.25 13.48 -2.98
N CYS A 54 -20.75 12.96 -1.87
CA CYS A 54 -21.97 12.16 -1.82
C CYS A 54 -22.81 12.51 -0.59
N THR A 55 -24.10 12.15 -0.64
CA THR A 55 -25.04 12.24 0.49
C THR A 55 -25.62 10.88 0.87
N SER A 56 -25.54 9.92 -0.03
CA SER A 56 -25.98 8.54 0.13
C SER A 56 -25.15 7.65 -0.79
N ASP A 57 -25.18 6.34 -0.53
CA ASP A 57 -24.41 5.34 -1.28
C ASP A 57 -24.80 5.31 -2.77
N GLU A 58 -26.05 5.61 -3.10
CA GLU A 58 -26.57 5.66 -4.47
C GLU A 58 -25.92 6.75 -5.33
N ASN A 59 -25.32 7.77 -4.71
CA ASN A 59 -24.61 8.82 -5.43
C ASN A 59 -23.26 8.33 -5.98
N CYS A 60 -22.71 7.24 -5.42
CA CYS A 60 -21.41 6.71 -5.81
C CYS A 60 -21.59 5.70 -6.93
N ALA A 61 -21.07 6.04 -8.11
CA ALA A 61 -21.31 5.24 -9.31
C ALA A 61 -20.47 3.95 -9.43
N PRO A 62 -19.21 3.88 -8.95
CA PRO A 62 -18.44 2.65 -9.06
C PRO A 62 -18.99 1.54 -8.17
N ASP A 63 -18.93 0.30 -8.66
CA ASP A 63 -19.27 -0.85 -7.84
C ASP A 63 -18.39 -0.95 -6.59
N ASN A 64 -18.94 -1.54 -5.53
CA ASN A 64 -18.27 -1.68 -4.24
C ASN A 64 -17.83 -0.35 -3.60
N THR A 65 -18.57 0.73 -3.86
CA THR A 65 -18.41 2.00 -3.15
C THR A 65 -19.53 2.28 -2.16
N ILE A 66 -19.25 3.15 -1.20
CA ILE A 66 -20.15 3.58 -0.13
C ILE A 66 -19.86 5.05 0.19
N CYS A 67 -20.88 5.79 0.62
CA CYS A 67 -20.70 7.18 1.03
C CYS A 67 -20.22 7.25 2.48
N ILE A 68 -18.96 7.65 2.68
CA ILE A 68 -18.35 7.80 4.01
C ILE A 68 -17.82 9.22 4.15
N SER A 69 -18.24 9.91 5.22
CA SER A 69 -17.80 11.28 5.51
C SER A 69 -18.02 12.24 4.33
N ASP A 70 -19.22 12.19 3.74
CA ASP A 70 -19.63 12.97 2.56
C ASP A 70 -18.79 12.72 1.29
N THR A 71 -18.03 11.62 1.24
CA THR A 71 -17.21 11.24 0.09
C THR A 71 -17.36 9.77 -0.31
N CYS A 72 -17.36 9.49 -1.61
CA CYS A 72 -17.41 8.14 -2.13
C CYS A 72 -16.09 7.41 -1.86
N SER A 73 -16.16 6.29 -1.14
CA SER A 73 -15.02 5.46 -0.79
C SER A 73 -15.30 3.99 -1.12
N CYS A 74 -14.26 3.18 -1.35
CA CYS A 74 -14.46 1.75 -1.48
C CYS A 74 -15.01 1.15 -0.18
N LYS A 75 -15.88 0.14 -0.31
CA LYS A 75 -16.42 -0.64 0.81
C LYS A 75 -15.30 -1.38 1.55
N SER A 76 -15.61 -1.86 2.74
CA SER A 76 -14.72 -2.75 3.49
C SER A 76 -14.27 -3.93 2.62
N ASN A 77 -12.99 -4.29 2.71
CA ASN A 77 -12.30 -5.31 1.90
C ASN A 77 -12.08 -4.96 0.42
N TYR A 78 -12.29 -3.69 0.03
CA TYR A 78 -11.94 -3.18 -1.29
C TYR A 78 -11.00 -1.99 -1.19
N VAL A 79 -10.17 -1.80 -2.21
CA VAL A 79 -9.24 -0.67 -2.35
C VAL A 79 -9.40 -0.02 -3.71
N PRO A 80 -9.13 1.30 -3.82
CA PRO A 80 -9.19 2.00 -5.09
C PRO A 80 -8.10 1.49 -6.05
N GLU A 81 -8.52 1.02 -7.22
CA GLU A 81 -7.64 0.78 -8.37
C GLU A 81 -7.52 2.05 -9.22
N SER A 82 -8.64 2.71 -9.42
CA SER A 82 -8.80 3.95 -10.19
C SER A 82 -10.00 4.73 -9.64
N ILE A 83 -10.25 5.92 -10.19
CA ILE A 83 -11.42 6.74 -9.85
C ILE A 83 -12.77 6.03 -10.04
N ASN A 84 -12.81 4.99 -10.87
CA ASN A 84 -14.03 4.29 -11.28
C ASN A 84 -14.03 2.79 -10.96
N SER A 85 -13.05 2.30 -10.19
CA SER A 85 -12.89 0.88 -9.89
C SER A 85 -12.37 0.65 -8.48
N CYS A 86 -13.06 -0.22 -7.75
CA CYS A 86 -12.64 -0.76 -6.47
C CYS A 86 -12.38 -2.26 -6.64
N ILE A 87 -11.19 -2.71 -6.27
CA ILE A 87 -10.75 -4.11 -6.37
C ILE A 87 -10.59 -4.72 -4.97
N PRO A 88 -10.78 -6.04 -4.81
CA PRO A 88 -10.66 -6.68 -3.50
C PRO A 88 -9.24 -6.53 -2.94
N VAL A 89 -9.12 -6.49 -1.61
CA VAL A 89 -7.82 -6.56 -0.93
C VAL A 89 -7.18 -7.94 -1.10
N SER A 90 -5.85 -8.02 -1.00
CA SER A 90 -5.08 -9.26 -1.11
C SER A 90 -4.27 -9.50 0.15
N SER A 91 -4.28 -10.73 0.65
CA SER A 91 -3.50 -11.11 1.83
C SER A 91 -2.03 -11.35 1.47
N PHE A 92 -1.17 -11.37 2.49
CA PHE A 92 0.23 -11.72 2.30
C PHE A 92 0.38 -13.11 1.64
N GLY A 93 1.21 -13.20 0.58
CA GLY A 93 1.40 -14.40 -0.21
C GLY A 93 0.33 -14.68 -1.28
N GLU A 94 -0.73 -13.86 -1.36
CA GLU A 94 -1.75 -14.00 -2.40
C GLU A 94 -1.42 -13.16 -3.64
N SER A 95 -2.03 -13.51 -4.77
CA SER A 95 -1.88 -12.76 -6.01
C SER A 95 -2.42 -11.34 -5.88
N CYS A 96 -1.76 -10.40 -6.55
CA CYS A 96 -2.10 -8.99 -6.51
C CYS A 96 -1.83 -8.30 -7.85
N LEU A 97 -2.40 -7.11 -8.02
CA LEU A 97 -2.12 -6.22 -9.16
C LEU A 97 -1.39 -4.94 -8.73
N LEU A 98 -1.74 -4.44 -7.53
CA LEU A 98 -1.29 -3.16 -6.98
C LEU A 98 -0.88 -3.32 -5.52
N ASP A 99 0.07 -2.49 -5.08
CA ASP A 99 0.55 -2.46 -3.69
C ASP A 99 -0.57 -2.14 -2.69
N THR A 100 -1.58 -1.38 -3.11
CA THR A 100 -2.74 -1.00 -2.27
C THR A 100 -3.54 -2.20 -1.80
N GLN A 101 -3.66 -3.26 -2.61
CA GLN A 101 -4.33 -4.51 -2.21
C GLN A 101 -3.63 -5.17 -1.02
N CYS A 102 -2.30 -5.18 -1.07
CA CYS A 102 -1.45 -5.82 -0.06
C CYS A 102 -1.36 -4.99 1.23
N SER A 103 -1.08 -3.70 1.08
CA SER A 103 -0.86 -2.77 2.20
C SER A 103 -2.11 -2.52 3.05
N ALA A 104 -3.30 -2.73 2.48
CA ALA A 104 -4.57 -2.65 3.22
C ALA A 104 -4.73 -3.77 4.27
N VAL A 105 -4.15 -4.95 4.03
CA VAL A 105 -4.21 -6.10 4.96
C VAL A 105 -2.93 -6.20 5.77
N THR A 106 -1.79 -6.09 5.10
CA THR A 106 -0.45 -6.25 5.69
C THR A 106 0.31 -4.95 5.56
N LEU A 107 0.44 -4.21 6.66
CA LEU A 107 1.12 -2.91 6.65
C LEU A 107 2.56 -3.04 6.12
N GLY A 108 2.88 -2.24 5.09
CA GLY A 108 4.19 -2.24 4.43
C GLY A 108 4.40 -3.34 3.39
N ALA A 109 3.41 -4.19 3.11
CA ALA A 109 3.48 -5.14 2.01
C ALA A 109 3.32 -4.45 0.65
N ILE A 110 4.02 -4.98 -0.35
CA ILE A 110 4.02 -4.54 -1.75
C ILE A 110 3.61 -5.70 -2.66
N CYS A 111 3.14 -5.37 -3.86
CA CYS A 111 2.81 -6.32 -4.89
C CYS A 111 4.00 -6.54 -5.82
N ALA A 112 4.78 -7.59 -5.57
CA ALA A 112 5.98 -7.87 -6.34
C ALA A 112 5.99 -9.30 -6.87
N SER A 113 6.70 -9.50 -7.98
CA SER A 113 7.03 -10.83 -8.48
C SER A 113 7.98 -11.51 -7.52
N THR A 114 7.64 -12.70 -7.05
CA THR A 114 8.63 -13.58 -6.43
C THR A 114 9.50 -14.14 -7.56
N GLU A 115 10.73 -13.66 -7.67
CA GLU A 115 11.75 -14.22 -8.56
C GLU A 115 12.07 -15.66 -8.12
N ASN A 116 11.27 -16.63 -8.55
CA ASN A 116 11.58 -18.05 -8.39
C ASN A 116 11.87 -18.63 -9.78
N ASN A 117 13.15 -18.84 -10.03
CA ASN A 117 13.77 -19.44 -11.23
C ASN A 117 13.78 -18.61 -12.50
N THR A 118 14.96 -18.06 -12.79
CA THR A 118 15.52 -17.98 -14.13
C THR A 118 15.56 -19.38 -14.76
N ASP A 119 14.56 -19.72 -15.56
CA ASP A 119 14.74 -20.57 -16.74
C ASP A 119 13.99 -19.88 -17.88
N ILE A 120 14.65 -18.88 -18.46
CA ILE A 120 14.25 -18.28 -19.72
C ILE A 120 14.45 -19.36 -20.78
N ILE A 121 13.42 -20.15 -21.02
CA ILE A 121 13.21 -20.72 -22.35
C ILE A 121 12.39 -19.66 -23.08
N GLU A 122 13.08 -18.96 -23.99
CA GLU A 122 12.45 -18.14 -25.02
C GLU A 122 11.28 -18.93 -25.64
N SER A 123 10.12 -18.27 -25.71
CA SER A 123 8.86 -18.74 -26.33
C SER A 123 7.79 -19.26 -25.35
N SER A 124 7.14 -18.34 -24.64
CA SER A 124 5.68 -18.17 -24.66
C SER A 124 5.27 -17.05 -23.69
N THR A 125 4.07 -16.52 -23.89
CA THR A 125 3.41 -15.48 -23.09
C THR A 125 3.26 -15.88 -21.61
N GLU A 126 4.33 -15.79 -20.82
CA GLU A 126 4.28 -16.15 -19.40
C GLU A 126 3.80 -14.96 -18.55
N LYS A 127 2.63 -15.16 -17.93
CA LYS A 127 2.01 -14.22 -17.00
C LYS A 127 2.88 -14.15 -15.74
N VAL A 128 3.65 -13.09 -15.58
CA VAL A 128 4.45 -12.82 -14.37
C VAL A 128 3.55 -12.89 -13.14
N PHE A 129 3.77 -13.87 -12.27
CA PHE A 129 2.98 -14.06 -11.06
C PHE A 129 3.44 -13.08 -9.98
N LYS A 130 2.64 -12.06 -9.71
CA LYS A 130 2.87 -11.09 -8.64
C LYS A 130 2.10 -11.51 -7.40
N MET A 131 2.74 -11.40 -6.24
CA MET A 131 2.14 -11.69 -4.96
C MET A 131 2.44 -10.59 -3.94
N CYS A 132 1.60 -10.50 -2.92
CA CYS A 132 1.84 -9.63 -1.79
C CYS A 132 3.04 -10.14 -0.97
N THR A 133 4.11 -9.36 -0.92
CA THR A 133 5.35 -9.68 -0.22
C THR A 133 5.92 -8.44 0.47
N CYS A 134 6.89 -8.62 1.34
CA CYS A 134 7.67 -7.49 1.85
C CYS A 134 8.70 -7.04 0.80
N ALA A 135 9.09 -5.77 0.85
CA ALA A 135 10.20 -5.28 0.05
C ALA A 135 11.50 -6.06 0.37
N LYS A 136 12.47 -6.04 -0.56
CA LYS A 136 13.74 -6.79 -0.42
C LYS A 136 14.53 -6.44 0.87
N GLU A 137 14.34 -5.24 1.42
CA GLU A 137 15.00 -4.75 2.64
C GLU A 137 14.14 -4.85 3.90
N ASP A 138 12.96 -5.46 3.79
CA ASP A 138 11.99 -5.61 4.86
C ASP A 138 11.81 -7.09 5.17
N TYR A 139 11.31 -7.38 6.37
CA TYR A 139 11.00 -8.73 6.79
C TYR A 139 9.58 -8.80 7.37
N TYR A 140 8.91 -9.92 7.11
CA TYR A 140 7.56 -10.15 7.59
C TYR A 140 7.59 -10.63 9.05
N LYS A 141 6.98 -9.86 9.96
CA LYS A 141 6.84 -10.24 11.38
C LYS A 141 5.62 -9.58 12.01
N PHE A 142 4.84 -10.36 12.76
CA PHE A 142 3.61 -9.91 13.44
C PHE A 142 2.55 -9.30 12.49
N GLY A 143 2.34 -9.90 11.31
CA GLY A 143 1.30 -9.45 10.37
C GLY A 143 1.63 -8.14 9.64
N ARG A 144 2.90 -7.75 9.60
CA ARG A 144 3.37 -6.53 8.92
C ARG A 144 4.79 -6.71 8.40
N CYS A 145 5.15 -5.90 7.41
CA CYS A 145 6.51 -5.78 6.91
C CYS A 145 7.26 -4.72 7.72
N LEU A 146 8.40 -5.12 8.29
CA LEU A 146 9.22 -4.26 9.13
C LEU A 146 10.56 -4.03 8.45
N LYS A 147 11.03 -2.79 8.52
CA LYS A 147 12.38 -2.44 8.10
C LYS A 147 13.38 -3.20 8.96
N ILE A 148 14.35 -3.84 8.30
CA ILE A 148 15.45 -4.50 8.99
C ILE A 148 16.24 -3.44 9.77
N LYS A 149 16.37 -3.64 11.09
CA LYS A 149 17.27 -2.86 11.94
C LYS A 149 18.29 -3.73 12.64
N TYR A 150 19.53 -3.29 12.65
CA TYR A 150 20.67 -3.99 13.21
C TYR A 150 21.04 -3.51 14.62
N LEU A 151 21.96 -4.22 15.27
CA LEU A 151 22.43 -3.89 16.61
C LEU A 151 22.92 -2.43 16.70
N GLY A 152 22.51 -1.71 17.74
CA GLY A 152 22.87 -0.32 18.00
C GLY A 152 21.97 0.72 17.31
N GLU A 153 21.17 0.32 16.32
CA GLU A 153 20.24 1.23 15.65
C GLU A 153 19.05 1.61 16.52
N ALA A 154 18.49 2.79 16.27
CA ALA A 154 17.35 3.28 17.01
C ALA A 154 16.09 2.48 16.67
N CYS A 155 15.39 2.01 17.70
CA CYS A 155 14.17 1.24 17.59
C CYS A 155 13.08 1.83 18.49
N THR A 156 11.83 1.72 18.07
CA THR A 156 10.69 2.09 18.91
C THR A 156 9.89 0.87 19.34
N ASN A 157 9.94 -0.22 18.57
CA ASN A 157 9.21 -1.46 18.86
C ASN A 157 10.13 -2.69 18.93
N LEU A 158 9.71 -3.68 19.72
CA LEU A 158 10.41 -4.96 19.90
C LEU A 158 10.61 -5.72 18.58
N GLY A 159 9.68 -5.53 17.64
CA GLY A 159 9.68 -6.19 16.34
C GLY A 159 10.54 -5.52 15.28
N GLU A 160 11.22 -4.39 15.53
CA GLU A 160 12.04 -3.71 14.52
C GLU A 160 13.45 -4.29 14.43
N CYS A 161 13.99 -4.77 15.55
CA CYS A 161 15.31 -5.36 15.61
C CYS A 161 15.31 -6.73 14.93
N TYR A 162 16.01 -6.80 13.81
CA TYR A 162 16.07 -7.99 12.99
C TYR A 162 17.32 -8.79 13.28
N GLU A 163 17.13 -10.07 13.52
CA GLU A 163 18.19 -11.05 13.48
C GLU A 163 17.81 -12.09 12.42
N CYS A 164 18.51 -12.10 11.29
CA CYS A 164 18.33 -13.19 10.35
C CYS A 164 18.67 -14.48 11.07
N CYS A 165 17.69 -15.38 11.05
CA CYS A 165 17.94 -16.80 11.11
C CYS A 165 18.20 -17.37 12.51
N ASN A 166 18.12 -16.59 13.59
CA ASN A 166 18.09 -17.11 14.96
C ASN A 166 17.12 -16.32 15.85
N GLY A 167 16.24 -17.05 16.54
CA GLY A 167 15.12 -16.50 17.28
C GLY A 167 15.52 -15.59 18.45
N ASN A 168 14.87 -14.43 18.53
CA ASN A 168 14.74 -13.57 19.72
C ASN A 168 16.04 -13.24 20.49
N ARG A 169 17.24 -13.28 19.89
CA ARG A 169 18.48 -12.87 20.59
C ARG A 169 18.71 -11.37 20.53
N MET A 170 17.95 -10.66 19.70
CA MET A 170 17.96 -9.19 19.62
C MET A 170 16.59 -8.61 19.98
N VAL A 171 16.59 -7.56 20.80
CA VAL A 171 15.39 -6.86 21.27
C VAL A 171 15.64 -5.35 21.31
N CYS A 172 14.58 -4.58 21.21
CA CYS A 172 14.67 -3.14 21.43
C CYS A 172 14.83 -2.85 22.93
N LYS A 173 16.00 -2.37 23.36
CA LYS A 173 16.32 -2.04 24.75
C LYS A 173 16.80 -0.61 24.85
N SER A 174 16.12 0.20 25.66
CA SER A 174 16.43 1.63 25.84
C SER A 174 16.46 2.41 24.52
N GLY A 175 15.54 2.08 23.60
CA GLY A 175 15.43 2.74 22.29
C GLY A 175 16.50 2.34 21.27
N LYS A 176 17.32 1.32 21.57
CA LYS A 176 18.31 0.77 20.62
C LYS A 176 18.22 -0.74 20.53
N CYS A 177 18.49 -1.29 19.36
CA CYS A 177 18.56 -2.73 19.18
C CYS A 177 19.76 -3.30 19.94
N ALA A 178 19.51 -4.20 20.88
CA ALA A 178 20.52 -4.77 21.75
C ALA A 178 20.28 -6.28 21.94
N CYS A 179 21.30 -6.99 22.42
CA CYS A 179 21.15 -8.40 22.73
C CYS A 179 20.16 -8.61 23.89
N ASN A 180 19.32 -9.63 23.75
CA ASN A 180 18.34 -10.05 24.72
C ASN A 180 19.02 -10.62 25.98
N TRP A 181 18.27 -10.79 27.06
CA TRP A 181 18.80 -11.40 28.29
C TRP A 181 19.38 -12.79 28.01
N GLY A 182 20.56 -13.06 28.57
CA GLY A 182 21.30 -14.29 28.31
C GLY A 182 22.16 -14.26 27.05
N TYR A 183 22.14 -13.16 26.27
CA TYR A 183 22.99 -12.97 25.09
C TYR A 183 23.91 -11.74 25.23
N MET A 184 25.08 -11.80 24.60
CA MET A 184 26.06 -10.72 24.54
C MET A 184 26.59 -10.52 23.11
N PRO A 185 27.06 -9.31 22.74
CA PRO A 185 27.71 -9.10 21.45
C PRO A 185 28.94 -10.00 21.29
N HIS A 186 29.11 -10.61 20.12
CA HIS A 186 30.26 -11.43 19.84
C HIS A 186 31.55 -10.61 19.83
N LYS A 187 32.61 -11.12 20.47
CA LYS A 187 33.86 -10.37 20.69
C LYS A 187 34.55 -9.90 19.40
N SER A 188 34.45 -10.68 18.32
CA SER A 188 35.03 -10.33 17.01
C SER A 188 34.04 -9.73 16.02
N ASN A 189 32.74 -9.80 16.30
CA ASN A 189 31.70 -9.23 15.43
C ASN A 189 30.55 -8.72 16.29
N ALA A 190 30.62 -7.43 16.65
CA ALA A 190 29.64 -6.81 17.53
C ALA A 190 28.21 -6.83 16.96
N SER A 191 28.01 -7.16 15.68
CA SER A 191 26.68 -7.26 15.04
C SER A 191 25.95 -8.57 15.31
N VAL A 192 26.57 -9.53 16.00
CA VAL A 192 26.01 -10.86 16.29
C VAL A 192 25.83 -11.03 17.80
N CYS A 193 24.63 -11.45 18.23
CA CYS A 193 24.38 -11.83 19.60
C CYS A 193 24.66 -13.33 19.79
N VAL A 194 25.52 -13.65 20.75
CA VAL A 194 25.86 -15.02 21.16
C VAL A 194 25.46 -15.25 22.61
N GLU A 195 25.20 -16.51 22.98
CA GLU A 195 24.86 -16.83 24.37
C GLU A 195 25.97 -16.40 25.31
N HIS A 196 25.57 -15.77 26.41
CA HIS A 196 26.48 -15.44 27.48
C HIS A 196 26.99 -16.74 28.12
N PRO A 197 28.29 -16.90 28.36
CA PRO A 197 28.86 -18.13 28.94
C PRO A 197 28.33 -18.48 30.35
N GLU A 198 27.60 -17.55 30.97
CA GLU A 198 26.91 -17.75 32.26
C GLU A 198 25.38 -17.66 32.16
N SER A 199 24.80 -17.77 30.96
CA SER A 199 23.36 -17.68 30.71
C SER A 199 22.53 -18.58 31.64
N SER A 200 23.04 -19.77 31.95
CA SER A 200 22.47 -20.76 32.87
C SER A 200 22.37 -20.30 34.33
N LYS A 201 23.16 -19.31 34.77
CA LYS A 201 23.09 -18.75 36.15
C LYS A 201 22.00 -17.68 36.30
N PHE A 202 21.56 -17.05 35.22
CA PHE A 202 20.55 -15.97 35.27
C PHE A 202 19.12 -16.50 35.49
N PHE A 203 18.84 -17.73 35.08
CA PHE A 203 17.52 -18.37 35.26
C PHE A 203 17.35 -19.11 36.59
N LEU A 204 18.37 -19.09 37.48
CA LEU A 204 18.38 -19.82 38.76
C LEU A 204 18.16 -18.93 40.00
N ARG A 205 17.43 -17.81 39.88
CA ARG A 205 16.95 -17.05 41.05
C ARG A 205 15.44 -16.82 41.00
N GLY A 206 14.70 -17.91 41.07
CA GLY A 206 13.33 -17.96 41.57
C GLY A 206 13.27 -18.96 42.71
N LYS A 207 13.52 -18.49 43.94
CA LYS A 207 13.12 -19.16 45.18
C LYS A 207 12.14 -18.24 45.88
#